data_AF-A0A1F2YWI6-F1
#
_entry.id   AF-A0A1F2YWI6-F1
#
_cell.length_a   1.000
_cell.length_b   1.000
_cell.length_c   1.000
_cell.angle_alpha   90.00
_cell.angle_beta   90.00
_cell.angle_gamma   90.00
#
_symmetry.space_group_name_H-M   'P 1'
#
loop_
_entity.id
_entity.type
_entity.pdbx_description
1 polymer ?
#
loop_
_entity_poly.entity_id
_entity_poly.type
_entity_poly.pdbx_seq_one_letter_code
_entity_poly.pdbx_strand_id
1 'polypeptide(L)'
;MHRINQAEDAFPFAERACDLRRGLLGNEIEFFASLSLADILATFNGEIDKADAYKKEAESVAALIDDPEFVLRLRLGDKILQRDVLDEVFLSEIIDFGDAGILSAALLYQSSADNMSIEGALESLDKARILIEKQHDKRLLDSVYFAIAEKYRCEGMISEAFANYKKSLSCNQHLNASVQNCVVMLFESERWLDAEEFIKARISLVGELPNICFVYGRALYENKKYDLAYKYFLKSSSDVVDREFYISECLKYISDQELCAVGKREVTAPLSISAEEFYSALKDFAFSVSSDSRMHFWYFDKAADKYKWTKNPEELSKQMLITFLNGKFGKGMVEIVQEPRAGAGFIDIYVLLSGGLKVVIELKMCGNGYSSTYALSGESQIIHYQINKGTKLGYLVVLDSRSRDNGKHFKKLQTVDGHTIYTVAADMRPLVDKG
;
A
#
# COMPACT_ATOMS: atom_id res chain seq x y z
N MET A 1 2.09 11.88 1.31
CA MET A 1 2.61 11.95 -0.06
C MET A 1 4.04 12.53 -0.13
N HIS A 2 4.35 13.63 0.58
CA HIS A 2 5.75 14.08 0.76
C HIS A 2 6.70 13.00 1.34
N ARG A 3 6.23 12.20 2.31
CA ARG A 3 7.04 11.16 2.96
C ARG A 3 7.33 9.90 2.10
N ILE A 4 6.80 9.80 0.88
CA ILE A 4 6.93 8.62 0.00
C ILE A 4 7.52 8.98 -1.38
N ASN A 5 8.20 10.12 -1.49
CA ASN A 5 8.87 10.58 -2.72
C ASN A 5 7.94 10.70 -3.96
N GLN A 6 6.67 11.02 -3.71
CA GLN A 6 5.64 11.28 -4.73
C GLN A 6 5.29 12.78 -4.77
N ALA A 7 6.32 13.64 -4.79
CA ALA A 7 6.11 15.08 -4.85
C ALA A 7 5.50 15.49 -6.19
N GLU A 8 5.95 14.88 -7.30
CA GLU A 8 5.41 15.08 -8.65
C GLU A 8 3.90 14.73 -8.73
N ASP A 9 3.51 13.56 -8.21
CA ASP A 9 2.10 13.14 -8.21
C ASP A 9 1.22 14.01 -7.31
N ALA A 10 1.77 14.53 -6.20
CA ALA A 10 1.03 15.32 -5.23
C ALA A 10 0.83 16.78 -5.66
N PHE A 11 1.77 17.32 -6.44
CA PHE A 11 1.83 18.74 -6.76
C PHE A 11 0.57 19.26 -7.48
N PRO A 12 0.00 18.59 -8.51
CA PRO A 12 -1.23 19.05 -9.17
C PRO A 12 -2.43 19.18 -8.22
N PHE A 13 -2.50 18.36 -7.17
CA PHE A 13 -3.56 18.45 -6.16
C PHE A 13 -3.37 19.67 -5.25
N ALA A 14 -2.13 20.02 -4.93
CA ALA A 14 -1.80 21.22 -4.16
C ALA A 14 -2.09 22.50 -4.97
N GLU A 15 -1.77 22.52 -6.27
CA GLU A 15 -2.12 23.64 -7.16
C GLU A 15 -3.64 23.83 -7.21
N ARG A 16 -4.39 22.74 -7.46
CA ARG A 16 -5.85 22.77 -7.47
C ARG A 16 -6.45 23.22 -6.13
N ALA A 17 -5.83 22.83 -5.02
CA ALA A 17 -6.25 23.24 -3.68
C ALA A 17 -6.06 24.75 -3.44
N CYS A 18 -5.03 25.37 -4.03
CA CYS A 18 -4.84 26.81 -4.02
C CYS A 18 -5.91 27.51 -4.87
N ASP A 19 -6.15 27.01 -6.09
CA ASP A 19 -7.13 27.60 -7.01
C ASP A 19 -8.55 27.59 -6.45
N LEU A 20 -8.95 26.50 -5.79
CA LEU A 20 -10.27 26.38 -5.16
C LEU A 20 -10.47 27.33 -3.97
N ARG A 21 -9.38 27.75 -3.33
CA ARG A 21 -9.41 28.60 -2.14
C ARG A 21 -9.19 30.08 -2.43
N ARG A 22 -8.60 30.40 -3.58
CA ARG A 22 -8.29 31.77 -3.98
C ARG A 22 -9.57 32.60 -4.10
N GLY A 23 -9.62 33.72 -3.38
CA GLY A 23 -10.74 34.66 -3.41
C GLY A 23 -11.98 34.24 -2.59
N LEU A 24 -11.91 33.15 -1.82
CA LEU A 24 -12.90 32.88 -0.78
C LEU A 24 -12.63 33.78 0.43
N LEU A 25 -13.69 34.21 1.12
CA LEU A 25 -13.60 35.04 2.32
C LEU A 25 -13.69 34.15 3.56
N GLY A 26 -12.84 34.38 4.56
CA GLY A 26 -12.86 33.63 5.82
C GLY A 26 -12.17 32.27 5.78
N ASN A 27 -11.35 31.99 4.76
CA ASN A 27 -10.56 30.78 4.61
C ASN A 27 -9.05 31.05 4.51
N GLU A 28 -8.62 32.22 4.98
CA GLU A 28 -7.27 32.73 4.79
C GLU A 28 -6.22 31.77 5.39
N ILE A 29 -6.52 31.15 6.54
CA ILE A 29 -5.67 30.15 7.19
C ILE A 29 -5.51 28.89 6.32
N GLU A 30 -6.60 28.32 5.81
CA GLU A 30 -6.54 27.15 4.94
C GLU A 30 -5.90 27.47 3.58
N PHE A 31 -6.08 28.70 3.11
CA PHE A 31 -5.46 29.16 1.87
C PHE A 31 -3.94 29.29 2.05
N PHE A 32 -3.49 29.94 3.13
CA PHE A 32 -2.08 29.96 3.53
C PHE A 32 -1.50 28.55 3.61
N ALA A 33 -2.17 27.61 4.29
CA ALA A 33 -1.70 26.24 4.40
C ALA A 33 -1.58 25.52 3.04
N SER A 34 -2.48 25.83 2.10
CA SER A 34 -2.45 25.26 0.75
C SER A 34 -1.27 25.82 -0.07
N LEU A 35 -1.04 27.13 0.02
CA LEU A 35 0.08 27.80 -0.63
C LEU A 35 1.43 27.31 -0.09
N SER A 36 1.57 27.18 1.24
CA SER A 36 2.76 26.64 1.88
C SER A 36 3.05 25.20 1.46
N LEU A 37 2.01 24.37 1.29
CA LEU A 37 2.18 23.01 0.76
C LEU A 37 2.60 23.02 -0.72
N ALA A 38 2.03 23.91 -1.53
CA ALA A 38 2.36 24.04 -2.94
C ALA A 38 3.81 24.54 -3.14
N ASP A 39 4.27 25.50 -2.34
CA ASP A 39 5.66 25.95 -2.28
C ASP A 39 6.63 24.79 -2.01
N ILE A 40 6.38 24.03 -0.93
CA ILE A 40 7.20 22.88 -0.57
C ILE A 40 7.29 21.89 -1.74
N LEU A 41 6.15 21.50 -2.31
CA LEU A 41 6.10 20.52 -3.40
C LEU A 41 6.75 21.03 -4.69
N ALA A 42 6.55 22.31 -5.04
CA ALA A 42 7.22 22.95 -6.18
C ALA A 42 8.74 22.95 -6.01
N THR A 43 9.23 23.29 -4.81
CA THR A 43 10.66 23.25 -4.47
C THR A 43 11.22 21.83 -4.66
N PHE A 44 10.51 20.81 -4.18
CA PHE A 44 10.92 19.40 -4.38
C PHE A 44 10.98 18.98 -5.84
N ASN A 45 10.07 19.48 -6.67
CA ASN A 45 10.05 19.19 -8.11
C ASN A 45 11.06 20.04 -8.92
N GLY A 46 11.79 20.95 -8.27
CA GLY A 46 12.70 21.88 -8.94
C GLY A 46 12.01 23.02 -9.69
N GLU A 47 10.71 23.24 -9.46
CA GLU A 47 9.92 24.34 -10.03
C GLU A 47 10.09 25.63 -9.21
N ILE A 48 11.32 26.16 -9.17
CA ILE A 48 11.72 27.27 -8.28
C ILE A 48 10.87 28.54 -8.50
N ASP A 49 10.58 28.92 -9.75
CA ASP A 49 9.78 30.11 -10.04
C ASP A 49 8.35 30.01 -9.47
N LYS A 50 7.76 28.82 -9.51
CA LYS A 50 6.45 28.57 -8.92
C LYS A 50 6.50 28.55 -7.40
N ALA A 51 7.53 27.92 -6.84
CA ALA A 51 7.76 27.91 -5.39
C ALA A 51 7.83 29.34 -4.84
N ASP A 52 8.63 30.21 -5.46
CA ASP A 52 8.75 31.62 -5.11
C ASP A 52 7.43 32.39 -5.25
N ALA A 53 6.62 32.07 -6.27
CA ALA A 53 5.30 32.68 -6.45
C ALA A 53 4.34 32.28 -5.33
N TYR A 54 4.25 30.98 -5.01
CA TYR A 54 3.41 30.48 -3.92
C TYR A 54 3.85 31.03 -2.56
N LYS A 55 5.16 31.11 -2.31
CA LYS A 55 5.71 31.69 -1.10
C LYS A 55 5.31 33.16 -0.91
N LYS A 56 5.47 33.99 -1.95
CA LYS A 56 5.08 35.41 -1.90
C LYS A 56 3.57 35.60 -1.71
N GLU A 57 2.77 34.75 -2.35
CA GLU A 57 1.31 34.75 -2.15
C GLU A 57 0.97 34.36 -0.70
N ALA A 58 1.64 33.34 -0.15
CA ALA A 58 1.45 32.89 1.25
C ALA A 58 1.81 34.01 2.24
N GLU A 59 2.94 34.70 2.05
CA GLU A 59 3.35 35.85 2.87
C GLU A 59 2.31 36.98 2.83
N SER A 60 1.74 37.24 1.65
CA SER A 60 0.70 38.26 1.46
C SER A 60 -0.60 37.88 2.18
N VAL A 61 -1.00 36.60 2.13
CA VAL A 61 -2.18 36.09 2.83
C VAL A 61 -1.96 36.10 4.35
N ALA A 62 -0.78 35.68 4.81
CA ALA A 62 -0.43 35.68 6.24
C ALA A 62 -0.54 37.06 6.87
N ALA A 63 -0.16 38.13 6.15
CA ALA A 63 -0.28 39.51 6.61
C ALA A 63 -1.72 40.00 6.83
N LEU A 64 -2.73 39.28 6.31
CA LEU A 64 -4.15 39.59 6.47
C LEU A 64 -4.80 38.85 7.65
N ILE A 65 -4.10 37.89 8.27
CA ILE A 65 -4.63 37.05 9.33
C ILE A 65 -4.29 37.66 10.69
N ASP A 66 -5.31 38.15 11.40
CA ASP A 66 -5.20 38.69 12.77
C ASP A 66 -5.56 37.66 13.86
N ASP A 67 -5.44 36.37 13.54
CA ASP A 67 -5.68 35.30 14.50
C ASP A 67 -4.43 35.10 15.39
N PRO A 68 -4.51 35.30 16.72
CA PRO A 68 -3.34 35.23 17.59
C PRO A 68 -2.69 33.85 17.62
N GLU A 69 -3.47 32.78 17.51
CA GLU A 69 -2.95 31.41 17.46
C GLU A 69 -2.13 31.18 16.19
N PHE A 70 -2.65 31.60 15.04
CA PHE A 70 -1.97 31.56 13.75
C PHE A 70 -0.66 32.33 13.78
N VAL A 71 -0.69 33.58 14.26
CA VAL A 71 0.50 34.45 14.35
C VAL A 71 1.58 33.81 15.22
N LEU A 72 1.19 33.23 16.35
CA LEU A 72 2.12 32.58 17.27
C LEU A 72 2.72 31.30 16.67
N ARG A 73 1.90 30.47 16.00
CA ARG A 73 2.36 29.28 15.25
C ARG A 73 3.33 29.64 14.13
N LEU A 74 3.05 30.73 13.39
CA LEU A 74 3.91 31.19 12.30
C LEU A 74 5.28 31.63 12.82
N ARG A 75 5.31 32.47 13.87
CA ARG A 75 6.56 32.92 14.51
C ARG A 75 7.38 31.76 15.08
N LEU A 76 6.72 30.78 15.71
CA LEU A 76 7.40 29.57 16.18
C LEU A 76 7.96 28.75 15.01
N GLY A 77 7.18 28.57 13.95
CA GLY A 77 7.59 27.90 12.72
C GLY A 77 8.83 28.55 12.10
N ASP A 78 8.86 29.88 11.98
CA ASP A 78 9.98 30.63 11.44
C ASP A 78 11.26 30.43 12.25
N LYS A 79 11.17 30.48 13.59
CA LYS A 79 12.31 30.19 14.47
C LYS A 79 12.84 28.77 14.29
N ILE A 80 11.95 27.78 14.17
CA ILE A 80 12.33 26.38 13.90
C ILE A 80 13.06 26.26 12.55
N LEU A 81 12.53 26.90 11.51
CA LEU A 81 13.05 26.82 10.15
C LEU A 81 14.43 27.50 10.03
N GLN A 82 14.62 28.62 10.74
CA GLN A 82 15.88 29.35 10.82
C GLN A 82 16.88 28.73 11.81
N ARG A 83 16.49 27.69 12.55
CA ARG A 83 17.26 27.09 13.66
C ARG A 83 17.67 28.12 14.72
N ASP A 84 16.79 29.09 14.96
CA ASP A 84 17.00 30.15 15.96
C ASP A 84 16.61 29.69 17.36
N VAL A 85 17.19 30.29 18.39
CA VAL A 85 16.88 29.98 19.79
C VAL A 85 15.54 30.61 20.18
N LEU A 86 14.76 29.89 21.00
CA LEU A 86 13.59 30.47 21.66
C LEU A 86 14.08 31.26 22.88
N ASP A 87 14.03 32.59 22.81
CA ASP A 87 14.34 33.45 23.95
C ASP A 87 13.27 33.37 25.05
N GLU A 88 13.63 33.78 26.27
CA GLU A 88 12.75 33.68 27.45
C GLU A 88 11.47 34.51 27.29
N VAL A 89 11.53 35.62 26.57
CA VAL A 89 10.37 36.50 26.34
C VAL A 89 9.35 35.79 25.46
N PHE A 90 9.79 35.21 24.35
CA PHE A 90 8.93 34.47 23.44
C PHE A 90 8.39 33.18 24.07
N LEU A 91 9.20 32.50 24.89
CA LEU A 91 8.72 31.33 25.63
C LEU A 91 7.65 31.70 26.67
N SER A 92 7.83 32.81 27.40
CA SER A 92 6.81 33.31 28.33
C SER A 92 5.52 33.65 27.60
N GLU A 93 5.60 34.29 26.43
CA GLU A 93 4.44 34.60 25.59
C GLU A 93 3.66 33.32 25.21
N ILE A 94 4.36 32.25 24.81
CA ILE A 94 3.73 30.96 24.49
C ILE A 94 3.08 30.32 25.71
N ILE A 95 3.74 30.38 26.88
CA ILE A 95 3.21 29.85 28.13
C ILE A 95 1.94 30.60 28.53
N ASP A 96 1.97 31.93 28.46
CA ASP A 96 0.85 32.80 28.81
C ASP A 96 -0.34 32.64 27.86
N PHE A 97 -0.08 32.36 26.58
CA PHE A 97 -1.13 32.05 25.60
C PHE A 97 -1.90 30.76 25.95
N GLY A 98 -1.21 29.76 26.51
CA GLY A 98 -1.84 28.58 27.10
C GLY A 98 -2.30 27.49 26.12
N ASP A 99 -2.00 27.60 24.83
CA ASP A 99 -2.25 26.50 23.88
C ASP A 99 -1.21 25.39 24.05
N ALA A 100 -1.68 24.21 24.48
CA ALA A 100 -0.78 23.10 24.76
C ALA A 100 -0.16 22.49 23.48
N GLY A 101 -0.73 22.70 22.30
CA GLY A 101 -0.11 22.28 21.04
C GLY A 101 1.13 23.12 20.71
N ILE A 102 1.00 24.45 20.76
CA ILE A 102 2.10 25.39 20.52
C ILE A 102 3.17 25.23 21.60
N LEU A 103 2.78 25.18 22.87
CA LEU A 103 3.73 25.01 23.98
C LEU A 103 4.50 23.70 23.87
N SER A 104 3.83 22.59 23.53
CA SER A 104 4.52 21.30 23.37
C SER A 104 5.47 21.29 22.18
N ALA A 105 5.11 21.94 21.07
CA ALA A 105 6.00 22.10 19.92
C ALA A 105 7.24 22.96 20.27
N ALA A 106 7.04 24.04 21.02
CA ALA A 106 8.11 24.91 21.49
C ALA A 106 9.08 24.16 22.42
N LEU A 107 8.57 23.42 23.41
CA LEU A 107 9.37 22.62 24.34
C LEU A 107 10.13 21.49 23.62
N LEU A 108 9.48 20.83 22.66
CA LEU A 108 10.12 19.80 21.84
C LEU A 108 11.29 20.40 21.04
N TYR A 109 11.08 21.54 20.39
CA TYR A 109 12.13 22.23 19.65
C TYR A 109 13.27 22.72 20.56
N GLN A 110 12.94 23.35 21.68
CA GLN A 110 13.95 23.85 22.64
C GLN A 110 14.82 22.73 23.18
N SER A 111 14.24 21.53 23.42
CA SER A 111 14.99 20.36 23.87
C SER A 111 16.07 19.90 22.87
N SER A 112 15.95 20.29 21.60
CA SER A 112 16.92 19.96 20.55
C SER A 112 18.09 20.95 20.45
N ALA A 113 18.08 22.04 21.21
CA ALA A 113 19.14 23.04 21.18
C ALA A 113 20.48 22.46 21.68
N ASP A 114 21.55 22.70 20.93
CA ASP A 114 22.89 22.13 21.19
C ASP A 114 23.50 22.59 22.53
N ASN A 115 23.06 23.74 23.05
CA ASN A 115 23.56 24.33 24.29
C ASN A 115 22.75 23.95 25.54
N MET A 116 21.69 23.14 25.40
CA MET A 116 20.85 22.73 26.53
C MET A 116 21.44 21.49 27.21
N SER A 117 21.51 21.49 28.54
CA SER A 117 21.93 20.29 29.29
C SER A 117 20.92 19.15 29.09
N ILE A 118 21.36 17.90 29.27
CA ILE A 118 20.44 16.78 29.16
C ILE A 118 19.29 16.88 30.16
N GLU A 119 19.55 17.31 31.40
CA GLU A 119 18.51 17.46 32.42
C GLU A 119 17.46 18.48 31.99
N GLY A 120 17.90 19.63 31.44
CA GLY A 120 16.98 20.65 30.94
C GLY A 120 16.19 20.19 29.72
N ALA A 121 16.82 19.43 28.83
CA ALA A 121 16.14 18.84 27.67
C ALA A 121 15.09 17.82 28.09
N LEU A 122 15.42 16.91 29.01
CA LEU A 122 14.50 15.91 29.54
C LEU A 122 13.36 16.55 30.35
N GLU A 123 13.63 17.60 31.13
CA GLU A 123 12.58 18.35 31.85
C GLU A 123 11.60 19.01 30.86
N SER A 124 12.12 19.63 29.80
CA SER A 124 11.31 20.25 28.74
C SER A 124 10.45 19.20 28.02
N LEU A 125 11.03 18.05 27.70
CA LEU A 125 10.33 16.94 27.06
C LEU A 125 9.28 16.30 27.97
N ASP A 126 9.54 16.17 29.28
CA ASP A 126 8.56 15.63 30.22
C ASP A 126 7.38 16.59 30.42
N LYS A 127 7.64 17.90 30.47
CA LYS A 127 6.58 18.92 30.45
C LYS A 127 5.72 18.80 29.19
N ALA A 128 6.35 18.70 28.01
CA ALA A 128 5.64 18.49 26.75
C ALA A 128 4.81 17.20 26.77
N ARG A 129 5.39 16.09 27.27
CA ARG A 129 4.69 14.79 27.42
C ARG A 129 3.43 14.93 28.25
N ILE A 130 3.52 15.54 29.44
CA ILE A 130 2.38 15.71 30.36
C ILE A 130 1.26 16.56 29.72
N LEU A 131 1.62 17.60 28.96
CA LEU A 131 0.64 18.44 28.27
C LEU A 131 -0.08 17.67 27.16
N ILE A 132 0.65 16.93 26.33
CA ILE A 132 0.09 16.18 25.21
C ILE A 132 -0.71 14.97 25.70
N GLU A 133 -0.29 14.30 26.77
CA GLU A 133 -1.02 13.17 27.37
C GLU A 133 -2.43 13.59 27.79
N LYS A 134 -2.60 14.81 28.31
CA LYS A 134 -3.92 15.39 28.65
C LYS A 134 -4.78 15.66 27.42
N GLN A 135 -4.17 15.97 26.28
CA GLN A 135 -4.88 16.19 25.02
C GLN A 135 -5.19 14.88 24.26
N HIS A 136 -4.62 13.75 24.70
CA HIS A 136 -4.73 12.45 24.03
C HIS A 136 -4.21 12.45 22.58
N ASP A 137 -3.30 13.36 22.22
CA ASP A 137 -2.71 13.39 20.88
C ASP A 137 -1.55 12.39 20.75
N LYS A 138 -1.88 11.17 20.31
CA LYS A 138 -0.89 10.11 20.08
C LYS A 138 0.18 10.46 19.07
N ARG A 139 -0.10 11.33 18.09
CA ARG A 139 0.89 11.68 17.06
C ARG A 139 2.00 12.53 17.67
N LEU A 140 1.65 13.53 18.48
CA LEU A 140 2.67 14.32 19.16
C LEU A 140 3.39 13.51 20.26
N LEU A 141 2.70 12.59 20.94
CA LEU A 141 3.33 11.70 21.92
C LEU A 141 4.41 10.81 21.31
N ASP A 142 4.22 10.29 20.09
CA ASP A 142 5.24 9.47 19.44
C ASP A 142 6.58 10.21 19.30
N SER A 143 6.50 11.51 19.01
CA SER A 143 7.63 12.38 18.70
C SER A 143 8.35 12.81 19.97
N VAL A 144 7.59 13.07 21.05
CA VAL A 144 8.17 13.34 22.37
C VAL A 144 8.89 12.10 22.92
N TYR A 145 8.26 10.92 22.87
CA TYR A 145 8.92 9.69 23.32
C TYR A 145 10.17 9.36 22.49
N PHE A 146 10.13 9.63 21.19
CA PHE A 146 11.31 9.51 20.32
C PHE A 146 12.44 10.47 20.75
N ALA A 147 12.12 11.75 20.99
CA ALA A 147 13.10 12.74 21.41
C ALA A 147 13.74 12.41 22.78
N ILE A 148 12.94 11.94 23.75
CA ILE A 148 13.44 11.44 25.04
C ILE A 148 14.40 10.27 24.82
N ALA A 149 14.04 9.33 23.94
CA ALA A 149 14.88 8.19 23.63
C ALA A 149 16.21 8.58 22.98
N GLU A 150 16.23 9.57 22.10
CA GLU A 150 17.46 10.10 21.50
C GLU A 150 18.37 10.74 22.56
N LYS A 151 17.81 11.49 23.52
CA LYS A 151 18.61 12.04 24.64
C LYS A 151 19.26 10.96 25.47
N TYR A 152 18.52 9.93 25.87
CA TYR A 152 19.09 8.78 26.58
C TYR A 152 20.14 8.04 25.74
N ARG A 153 19.91 7.90 24.42
CA ARG A 153 20.83 7.19 23.52
C ARG A 153 22.17 7.93 23.43
N CYS A 154 22.16 9.26 23.31
CA CYS A 154 23.38 10.07 23.23
C CYS A 154 24.26 9.97 24.49
N GLU A 155 23.66 9.75 25.66
CA GLU A 155 24.39 9.53 26.93
C GLU A 155 24.75 8.06 27.20
N GLY A 156 24.47 7.16 26.25
CA GLY A 156 24.73 5.72 26.43
C GLY A 156 23.78 5.03 27.41
N MET A 157 22.66 5.65 27.78
CA MET A 157 21.60 5.05 28.60
C MET A 157 20.71 4.15 27.74
N ILE A 158 21.27 3.04 27.26
CA ILE A 158 20.68 2.17 26.23
C ILE A 158 19.33 1.57 26.67
N SER A 159 19.20 1.16 27.94
CA SER A 159 17.96 0.54 28.43
C SER A 159 16.78 1.53 28.45
N GLU A 160 17.04 2.75 28.91
CA GLU A 160 16.09 3.85 29.00
C GLU A 160 15.69 4.36 27.61
N ALA A 161 16.66 4.49 26.71
CA ALA A 161 16.41 4.81 25.32
C ALA A 161 15.51 3.76 24.65
N PHE A 162 15.83 2.46 24.81
CA PHE A 162 15.05 1.38 24.23
C PHE A 162 13.60 1.35 24.73
N ALA A 163 13.41 1.57 26.03
CA ALA A 163 12.08 1.65 26.63
C ALA A 163 11.26 2.81 26.06
N ASN A 164 11.88 3.97 25.83
CA ASN A 164 11.18 5.13 25.25
C ASN A 164 10.92 4.99 23.75
N TYR A 165 11.81 4.37 22.96
CA TYR A 165 11.49 4.01 21.57
C TYR A 165 10.29 3.06 21.50
N LYS A 166 10.18 2.09 22.42
CA LYS A 166 8.98 1.24 22.50
C LYS A 166 7.71 2.02 22.85
N LYS A 167 7.78 3.03 23.73
CA LYS A 167 6.64 3.92 24.00
C LYS A 167 6.28 4.76 22.78
N SER A 168 7.28 5.27 22.05
CA SER A 168 7.06 5.94 20.77
C SER A 168 6.34 5.01 19.78
N LEU A 169 6.74 3.75 19.67
CA LEU A 169 6.11 2.75 18.80
C LEU A 169 4.71 2.32 19.26
N SER A 170 4.37 2.41 20.54
CA SER A 170 3.00 2.14 21.01
C SER A 170 2.04 3.28 20.65
N CYS A 171 2.56 4.50 20.48
CA CYS A 171 1.84 5.64 19.93
C CYS A 171 1.73 5.56 18.40
N ASN A 172 2.83 5.22 17.72
CA ASN A 172 2.89 5.09 16.26
C ASN A 172 3.73 3.88 15.84
N GLN A 173 3.04 2.80 15.53
CA GLN A 173 3.66 1.53 15.15
C GLN A 173 4.44 1.57 13.82
N HIS A 174 4.32 2.62 13.01
CA HIS A 174 4.97 2.75 11.70
C HIS A 174 6.13 3.76 11.68
N LEU A 175 6.56 4.26 12.84
CA LEU A 175 7.69 5.18 12.92
C LEU A 175 9.03 4.47 12.66
N ASN A 176 9.51 4.53 11.42
CA ASN A 176 10.71 3.82 10.96
C ASN A 176 11.97 4.14 11.78
N ALA A 177 12.16 5.39 12.19
CA ALA A 177 13.31 5.80 12.99
C ALA A 177 13.38 5.04 14.33
N SER A 178 12.26 4.98 15.07
CA SER A 178 12.18 4.21 16.32
C SER A 178 12.42 2.71 16.09
N VAL A 179 11.91 2.14 14.99
CA VAL A 179 12.16 0.72 14.65
C VAL A 179 13.64 0.46 14.40
N GLN A 180 14.28 1.29 13.57
CA GLN A 180 15.70 1.17 13.25
C GLN A 180 16.57 1.30 14.50
N ASN A 181 16.31 2.31 15.34
CA ASN A 181 17.05 2.50 16.58
C ASN A 181 16.87 1.33 17.54
N CYS A 182 15.65 0.82 17.72
CA CYS A 182 15.42 -0.40 18.51
C CYS A 182 16.24 -1.59 17.99
N VAL A 183 16.24 -1.83 16.68
CA VAL A 183 17.00 -2.95 16.07
C VAL A 183 18.50 -2.77 16.31
N VAL A 184 19.04 -1.60 16.00
CA VAL A 184 20.48 -1.30 16.16
C VAL A 184 20.89 -1.52 17.61
N MET A 185 20.14 -0.98 18.57
CA MET A 185 20.45 -1.13 19.99
C MET A 185 20.42 -2.57 20.46
N LEU A 186 19.46 -3.38 20.00
CA LEU A 186 19.41 -4.80 20.34
C LEU A 186 20.59 -5.58 19.75
N PHE A 187 21.06 -5.19 18.57
CA PHE A 187 22.21 -5.81 17.91
C PHE A 187 23.53 -5.41 18.59
N GLU A 188 23.73 -4.12 18.85
CA GLU A 188 24.94 -3.61 19.53
C GLU A 188 25.08 -4.14 20.96
N SER A 189 23.95 -4.40 21.63
CA SER A 189 23.94 -4.99 22.98
C SER A 189 23.86 -6.52 22.99
N GLU A 190 23.95 -7.17 21.83
CA GLU A 190 23.89 -8.64 21.67
C GLU A 190 22.64 -9.28 22.30
N ARG A 191 21.53 -8.54 22.38
CA ARG A 191 20.26 -9.00 22.95
C ARG A 191 19.45 -9.79 21.91
N TRP A 192 20.02 -10.90 21.46
CA TRP A 192 19.52 -11.66 20.31
C TRP A 192 18.12 -12.24 20.50
N LEU A 193 17.76 -12.68 21.71
CA LEU A 193 16.41 -13.17 22.01
C LEU A 193 15.37 -12.05 21.90
N ASP A 194 15.68 -10.87 22.44
CA ASP A 194 14.80 -9.70 22.35
C ASP A 194 14.72 -9.17 20.91
N ALA A 195 15.83 -9.22 20.16
CA ALA A 195 15.85 -8.91 18.73
C ALA A 195 14.93 -9.84 17.93
N GLU A 196 15.01 -11.14 18.18
CA GLU A 196 14.13 -12.12 17.53
C GLU A 196 12.65 -11.81 17.81
N GLU A 197 12.28 -11.61 19.08
CA GLU A 197 10.90 -11.31 19.46
C GLU A 197 10.41 -10.01 18.83
N PHE A 198 11.21 -8.94 18.95
CA PHE A 198 10.87 -7.62 18.43
C PHE A 198 10.67 -7.65 16.91
N ILE A 199 11.63 -8.21 16.16
CA ILE A 199 11.59 -8.24 14.70
C ILE A 199 10.48 -9.18 14.21
N LYS A 200 10.22 -10.30 14.89
CA LYS A 200 9.08 -11.17 14.58
C LYS A 200 7.75 -10.42 14.72
N ALA A 201 7.59 -9.62 15.77
CA ALA A 201 6.41 -8.76 15.92
C ALA A 201 6.32 -7.72 14.80
N ARG A 202 7.46 -7.19 14.32
CA ARG A 202 7.49 -6.31 13.13
C ARG A 202 7.03 -7.03 11.87
N ILE A 203 7.52 -8.24 11.60
CA ILE A 203 7.09 -9.05 10.45
C ILE A 203 5.59 -9.29 10.47
N SER A 204 4.99 -9.58 11.63
CA SER A 204 3.54 -9.74 11.77
C SER A 204 2.75 -8.48 11.41
N LEU A 205 3.35 -7.29 11.49
CA LEU A 205 2.70 -6.01 11.21
C LEU A 205 2.88 -5.56 9.75
N VAL A 206 4.11 -5.66 9.22
CA VAL A 206 4.45 -5.08 7.90
C VAL A 206 4.79 -6.13 6.84
N GLY A 207 4.72 -7.41 7.19
CA GLY A 207 5.07 -8.52 6.32
C GLY A 207 6.57 -8.81 6.26
N GLU A 208 6.91 -9.81 5.45
CA GLU A 208 8.28 -10.27 5.21
C GLU A 208 9.00 -9.37 4.18
N LEU A 209 9.23 -8.11 4.53
CA LEU A 209 9.99 -7.19 3.68
C LEU A 209 11.47 -7.63 3.60
N PRO A 210 12.14 -7.52 2.44
CA PRO A 210 13.48 -8.09 2.24
C PRO A 210 14.54 -7.63 3.25
N ASN A 211 14.51 -6.35 3.64
CA ASN A 211 15.41 -5.79 4.65
C ASN A 211 15.12 -6.33 6.05
N ILE A 212 13.84 -6.49 6.42
CA ILE A 212 13.43 -7.04 7.71
C ILE A 212 13.78 -8.53 7.78
N CYS A 213 13.61 -9.28 6.68
CA CYS A 213 14.01 -10.68 6.59
C CYS A 213 15.51 -10.85 6.85
N PHE A 214 16.37 -9.97 6.32
CA PHE A 214 17.80 -10.03 6.60
C PHE A 214 18.11 -9.89 8.09
N VAL A 215 17.57 -8.84 8.73
CA VAL A 215 17.82 -8.57 10.15
C VAL A 215 17.22 -9.68 11.02
N TYR A 216 16.06 -10.22 10.66
CA TYR A 216 15.47 -11.35 11.38
C TYR A 216 16.34 -12.62 11.24
N GLY A 217 16.82 -12.90 10.03
CA GLY A 217 17.75 -13.98 9.76
C GLY A 217 19.01 -13.85 10.61
N ARG A 218 19.57 -12.65 10.74
CA ARG A 218 20.71 -12.36 11.64
C ARG A 218 20.39 -12.71 13.09
N ALA A 219 19.27 -12.22 13.64
CA ALA A 219 18.91 -12.53 15.03
C ALA A 219 18.71 -14.04 15.27
N LEU A 220 18.10 -14.75 14.32
CA LEU A 220 17.94 -16.20 14.36
C LEU A 220 19.28 -16.95 14.31
N TYR A 221 20.20 -16.48 13.47
CA TYR A 221 21.55 -17.03 13.35
C TYR A 221 22.31 -16.95 14.67
N GLU A 222 22.32 -15.78 15.31
CA GLU A 222 22.98 -15.57 16.60
C GLU A 222 22.33 -16.42 17.71
N ASN A 223 21.00 -16.66 17.62
CA ASN A 223 20.27 -17.59 18.48
C ASN A 223 20.44 -19.07 18.08
N LYS A 224 21.34 -19.40 17.15
CA LYS A 224 21.65 -20.77 16.67
C LYS A 224 20.48 -21.51 16.02
N LYS A 225 19.47 -20.77 15.54
CA LYS A 225 18.32 -21.29 14.79
C LYS A 225 18.64 -21.26 13.29
N TYR A 226 19.68 -22.02 12.90
CA TYR A 226 20.31 -21.92 11.58
C TYR A 226 19.36 -22.28 10.44
N ASP A 227 18.45 -23.24 10.65
CA ASP A 227 17.45 -23.66 9.67
C ASP A 227 16.47 -22.52 9.32
N LEU A 228 15.98 -21.81 10.34
CA LEU A 228 15.10 -20.66 10.16
C LEU A 228 15.87 -19.45 9.63
N ALA A 229 17.07 -19.20 10.15
CA ALA A 229 17.94 -18.12 9.71
C ALA A 229 18.19 -18.22 8.20
N TYR A 230 18.59 -19.40 7.72
CA TYR A 230 18.78 -19.69 6.29
C TYR A 230 17.56 -19.33 5.45
N LYS A 231 16.35 -19.73 5.88
CA LYS A 231 15.10 -19.40 5.16
C LYS A 231 14.89 -17.90 5.02
N TYR A 232 15.14 -17.12 6.07
CA TYR A 232 14.95 -15.68 6.03
C TYR A 232 16.05 -14.95 5.26
N PHE A 233 17.29 -15.47 5.24
CA PHE A 233 18.32 -14.95 4.33
C PHE A 233 17.99 -15.21 2.85
N LEU A 234 17.33 -16.32 2.52
CA LEU A 234 16.86 -16.53 1.14
C LEU A 234 15.79 -15.53 0.72
N LYS A 235 14.94 -15.08 1.65
CA LYS A 235 13.91 -14.06 1.43
C LYS A 235 14.45 -12.62 1.44
N SER A 236 15.67 -12.41 1.92
CA SER A 236 16.26 -11.07 1.93
C SER A 236 16.75 -10.64 0.56
N SER A 237 16.93 -9.33 0.39
CA SER A 237 17.38 -8.76 -0.88
C SER A 237 18.80 -9.19 -1.20
N SER A 238 19.07 -9.46 -2.49
CA SER A 238 20.37 -9.95 -2.97
C SER A 238 21.47 -8.89 -2.96
N ASP A 239 21.12 -7.62 -2.77
CA ASP A 239 22.04 -6.47 -2.68
C ASP A 239 22.65 -6.30 -1.29
N VAL A 240 22.20 -7.07 -0.28
CA VAL A 240 22.77 -7.00 1.07
C VAL A 240 24.14 -7.68 1.10
N VAL A 241 25.18 -6.89 1.40
CA VAL A 241 26.61 -7.28 1.33
C VAL A 241 26.91 -8.60 2.05
N ASP A 242 26.39 -8.79 3.26
CA ASP A 242 26.72 -9.94 4.10
C ASP A 242 25.80 -11.15 3.88
N ARG A 243 24.81 -11.07 2.98
CA ARG A 243 23.81 -12.14 2.79
C ARG A 243 24.44 -13.48 2.47
N GLU A 244 25.32 -13.53 1.47
CA GLU A 244 25.95 -14.78 1.03
C GLU A 244 26.84 -15.39 2.11
N PHE A 245 27.52 -14.53 2.89
CA PHE A 245 28.30 -14.97 4.04
C PHE A 245 27.41 -15.72 5.04
N TYR A 246 26.30 -15.11 5.48
CA TYR A 246 25.40 -15.74 6.46
C TYR A 246 24.67 -16.98 5.94
N ILE A 247 24.33 -17.01 4.64
CA ILE A 247 23.82 -18.22 4.00
C ILE A 247 24.84 -19.35 4.12
N SER A 248 26.11 -19.07 3.78
CA SER A 248 27.18 -20.06 3.85
C SER A 248 27.44 -20.54 5.28
N GLU A 249 27.39 -19.64 6.28
CA GLU A 249 27.53 -20.01 7.69
C GLU A 249 26.40 -20.92 8.16
N CYS A 250 25.15 -20.63 7.80
CA CYS A 250 24.02 -21.50 8.16
C CYS A 250 24.18 -22.92 7.60
N LEU A 251 24.64 -23.04 6.34
CA LEU A 251 24.83 -24.34 5.67
C LEU A 251 25.85 -25.24 6.38
N LYS A 252 26.80 -24.68 7.14
CA LYS A 252 27.77 -25.47 7.93
C LYS A 252 27.10 -26.25 9.07
N TYR A 253 25.93 -25.81 9.52
CA TYR A 253 25.24 -26.33 10.71
C TYR A 253 23.91 -27.02 10.40
N ILE A 254 23.46 -27.02 9.14
CA ILE A 254 22.23 -27.69 8.71
C ILE A 254 22.61 -29.05 8.08
N SER A 255 21.99 -30.14 8.53
CA SER A 255 22.22 -31.47 7.94
C SER A 255 21.58 -31.61 6.55
N ASP A 256 22.07 -32.53 5.72
CA ASP A 256 21.48 -32.81 4.39
C ASP A 256 19.99 -33.18 4.44
N GLN A 257 19.55 -33.85 5.52
CA GLN A 257 18.14 -34.17 5.76
C GLN A 257 17.31 -32.91 6.09
N GLU A 258 17.86 -31.99 6.87
CA GLU A 258 17.23 -30.70 7.18
C GLU A 258 17.24 -29.76 5.98
N LEU A 259 18.28 -29.77 5.15
CA LEU A 259 18.33 -29.07 3.86
C LEU A 259 17.24 -29.56 2.91
N CYS A 260 17.07 -30.89 2.81
CA CYS A 260 15.96 -31.49 2.06
C CYS A 260 14.59 -31.13 2.66
N ALA A 261 14.50 -30.98 3.98
CA ALA A 261 13.28 -30.55 4.67
C ALA A 261 13.03 -29.03 4.54
N VAL A 262 14.07 -28.20 4.43
CA VAL A 262 14.00 -26.75 4.19
C VAL A 262 13.58 -26.48 2.74
N GLY A 263 14.07 -27.28 1.78
CA GLY A 263 13.57 -27.31 0.40
C GLY A 263 12.16 -27.88 0.25
N LYS A 264 11.64 -28.60 1.26
CA LYS A 264 10.29 -29.20 1.29
C LYS A 264 9.29 -28.52 2.24
N ARG A 265 9.72 -27.66 3.15
CA ARG A 265 8.86 -26.93 4.10
C ARG A 265 8.75 -25.47 3.67
N GLU A 266 7.70 -25.24 2.88
CA GLU A 266 7.09 -23.95 2.59
C GLU A 266 8.06 -22.78 2.71
N VAL A 267 8.88 -22.61 1.67
CA VAL A 267 8.86 -21.28 1.06
C VAL A 267 7.39 -21.07 0.75
N THR A 268 6.71 -20.21 1.51
CA THR A 268 5.57 -19.49 0.95
C THR A 268 6.17 -18.72 -0.22
N ALA A 269 6.28 -19.40 -1.36
CA ALA A 269 6.35 -18.74 -2.64
C ALA A 269 5.24 -17.69 -2.56
N PRO A 270 5.49 -16.42 -2.95
CA PRO A 270 4.43 -15.42 -2.97
C PRO A 270 3.25 -16.08 -3.65
N LEU A 271 2.18 -16.41 -2.92
CA LEU A 271 1.18 -17.45 -3.28
C LEU A 271 0.93 -17.38 -4.78
N SER A 272 1.67 -18.17 -5.56
CA SER A 272 1.86 -17.81 -6.97
C SER A 272 0.75 -18.52 -7.70
N ILE A 273 -0.14 -17.75 -8.32
CA ILE A 273 -1.28 -18.34 -9.01
C ILE A 273 -0.76 -18.79 -10.37
N SER A 274 -0.64 -20.09 -10.56
CA SER A 274 -0.27 -20.68 -11.84
C SER A 274 -1.38 -20.48 -12.88
N ALA A 275 -1.02 -20.57 -14.17
CA ALA A 275 -1.99 -20.52 -15.26
C ALA A 275 -3.08 -21.63 -15.14
N GLU A 276 -2.71 -22.79 -14.60
CA GLU A 276 -3.61 -23.93 -14.41
C GLU A 276 -4.60 -23.67 -13.26
N GLU A 277 -4.13 -23.13 -12.14
CA GLU A 277 -4.99 -22.74 -11.01
C GLU A 277 -5.96 -21.63 -11.40
N PHE A 278 -5.47 -20.62 -12.15
CA PHE A 278 -6.32 -19.54 -12.64
C PHE A 278 -7.38 -20.05 -13.63
N TYR A 279 -6.99 -20.92 -14.56
CA TYR A 279 -7.93 -21.59 -15.46
C TYR A 279 -8.95 -22.43 -14.70
N SER A 280 -8.53 -23.11 -13.64
CA SER A 280 -9.45 -23.85 -12.76
C SER A 280 -10.44 -22.94 -12.06
N ALA A 281 -10.01 -21.77 -11.59
CA ALA A 281 -10.90 -20.78 -11.00
C ALA A 281 -11.95 -20.27 -12.01
N LEU A 282 -11.59 -20.08 -13.28
CA LEU A 282 -12.56 -19.69 -14.32
C LEU A 282 -13.58 -20.81 -14.61
N LYS A 283 -13.18 -22.08 -14.54
CA LYS A 283 -14.12 -23.22 -14.63
C LYS A 283 -15.05 -23.25 -13.42
N ASP A 284 -14.53 -23.05 -12.21
CA ASP A 284 -15.32 -22.98 -10.99
C ASP A 284 -16.34 -21.83 -11.05
N PHE A 285 -15.92 -20.67 -11.57
CA PHE A 285 -16.80 -19.53 -11.84
C PHE A 285 -17.91 -19.90 -12.81
N ALA A 286 -17.57 -20.46 -13.97
CA ALA A 286 -18.55 -20.86 -14.98
C ALA A 286 -19.55 -21.87 -14.42
N PHE A 287 -19.08 -22.82 -13.61
CA PHE A 287 -19.94 -23.78 -12.92
C PHE A 287 -20.89 -23.10 -11.93
N SER A 288 -20.38 -22.26 -11.01
CA SER A 288 -21.20 -21.57 -10.01
C SER A 288 -22.22 -20.61 -10.64
N VAL A 289 -21.85 -19.91 -11.72
CA VAL A 289 -22.80 -19.08 -12.47
C VAL A 289 -23.90 -19.94 -13.11
N SER A 290 -23.53 -21.07 -13.73
CA SER A 290 -24.49 -21.98 -14.37
C SER A 290 -25.45 -22.63 -13.36
N SER A 291 -24.97 -23.01 -12.16
CA SER A 291 -25.76 -23.72 -11.15
C SER A 291 -26.56 -22.79 -10.25
N ASP A 292 -25.92 -21.76 -9.70
CA ASP A 292 -26.43 -21.03 -8.53
C ASP A 292 -27.01 -19.68 -8.92
N SER A 293 -26.49 -19.07 -9.99
CA SER A 293 -26.77 -17.67 -10.31
C SER A 293 -27.38 -17.43 -11.67
N ARG A 294 -27.58 -18.45 -12.51
CA ARG A 294 -27.98 -18.27 -13.92
C ARG A 294 -29.25 -17.44 -14.08
N MET A 295 -30.21 -17.57 -13.18
CA MET A 295 -31.51 -16.90 -13.29
C MET A 295 -31.41 -15.40 -13.03
N HIS A 296 -30.32 -14.91 -12.43
CA HIS A 296 -30.05 -13.47 -12.32
C HIS A 296 -29.79 -12.80 -13.68
N PHE A 297 -29.42 -13.59 -14.70
CA PHE A 297 -29.22 -13.11 -16.06
C PHE A 297 -30.50 -13.08 -16.89
N TRP A 298 -31.62 -13.55 -16.36
CA TRP A 298 -32.87 -13.67 -17.10
C TRP A 298 -33.99 -12.84 -16.48
N TYR A 299 -34.82 -12.23 -17.32
CA TYR A 299 -36.16 -11.81 -16.94
C TYR A 299 -37.20 -12.45 -17.84
N PHE A 300 -38.38 -12.71 -17.28
CA PHE A 300 -39.50 -13.28 -18.04
C PHE A 300 -40.30 -12.16 -18.71
N ASP A 301 -40.29 -12.13 -20.04
CA ASP A 301 -41.09 -11.21 -20.82
C ASP A 301 -42.49 -11.79 -21.02
N LYS A 302 -43.45 -11.29 -20.22
CA LYS A 302 -44.86 -11.73 -20.27
C LYS A 302 -45.53 -11.48 -21.61
N ALA A 303 -45.11 -10.46 -22.36
CA ALA A 303 -45.73 -10.13 -23.66
C ALA A 303 -45.26 -11.09 -24.76
N ALA A 304 -44.02 -11.57 -24.66
CA ALA A 304 -43.42 -12.49 -25.62
C ALA A 304 -43.37 -13.96 -25.15
N ASP A 305 -43.94 -14.25 -23.98
CA ASP A 305 -43.97 -15.56 -23.30
C ASP A 305 -42.62 -16.28 -23.31
N LYS A 306 -41.53 -15.53 -23.06
CA LYS A 306 -40.16 -16.04 -23.16
C LYS A 306 -39.19 -15.36 -22.21
N TYR A 307 -38.15 -16.08 -21.81
CA TYR A 307 -37.03 -15.51 -21.08
C TYR A 307 -36.12 -14.70 -22.01
N LYS A 308 -35.72 -13.52 -21.57
CA LYS A 308 -34.75 -12.65 -22.23
C LYS A 308 -33.60 -12.32 -21.28
N TRP A 309 -32.42 -12.11 -21.84
CA TRP A 309 -31.28 -11.59 -21.09
C TRP A 309 -31.64 -10.28 -20.40
N THR A 310 -31.11 -10.03 -19.21
CA THR A 310 -31.17 -8.71 -18.58
C THR A 310 -30.52 -7.64 -19.46
N LYS A 311 -30.73 -6.35 -19.12
CA LYS A 311 -30.33 -5.22 -19.98
C LYS A 311 -28.84 -5.20 -20.31
N ASN A 312 -27.97 -5.54 -19.34
CA ASN A 312 -26.51 -5.51 -19.47
C ASN A 312 -25.90 -6.81 -18.92
N PRO A 313 -26.07 -7.95 -19.61
CA PRO A 313 -25.69 -9.25 -19.07
C PRO A 313 -24.16 -9.45 -19.02
N GLU A 314 -23.41 -8.87 -19.95
CA GLU A 314 -21.94 -8.92 -19.94
C GLU A 314 -21.36 -8.15 -18.75
N GLU A 315 -21.85 -6.93 -18.49
CA GLU A 315 -21.43 -6.14 -17.33
C GLU A 315 -21.79 -6.84 -16.01
N LEU A 316 -22.97 -7.46 -15.93
CA LEU A 316 -23.33 -8.28 -14.77
C LEU A 316 -22.35 -9.44 -14.56
N SER A 317 -22.01 -10.17 -15.64
CA SER A 317 -21.04 -11.26 -15.59
C SER A 317 -19.65 -10.78 -15.18
N LYS A 318 -19.26 -9.60 -15.65
CA LYS A 318 -17.98 -8.97 -15.32
C LYS A 318 -17.88 -8.68 -13.82
N GLN A 319 -18.89 -8.03 -13.24
CA GLN A 319 -18.91 -7.76 -11.81
C GLN A 319 -18.90 -9.04 -10.98
N MET A 320 -19.68 -10.05 -11.38
CA MET A 320 -19.69 -11.35 -10.71
C MET A 320 -18.33 -12.06 -10.78
N LEU A 321 -17.65 -12.02 -11.94
CA LEU A 321 -16.32 -12.61 -12.09
C LEU A 321 -15.29 -11.89 -11.21
N ILE A 322 -15.34 -10.56 -11.13
CA ILE A 322 -14.46 -9.77 -10.26
C ILE A 322 -14.68 -10.15 -8.79
N THR A 323 -15.93 -10.23 -8.35
CA THR A 323 -16.25 -10.65 -6.98
C THR A 323 -15.77 -12.08 -6.72
N PHE A 324 -16.00 -12.99 -7.66
CA PHE A 324 -15.58 -14.39 -7.56
C PHE A 324 -14.06 -14.53 -7.43
N LEU A 325 -13.29 -13.88 -8.31
CA LEU A 325 -11.82 -13.95 -8.29
C LEU A 325 -11.25 -13.36 -7.00
N ASN A 326 -11.78 -12.21 -6.54
CA ASN A 326 -11.40 -11.63 -5.25
C ASN A 326 -11.72 -12.54 -4.06
N GLY A 327 -12.87 -13.22 -4.10
CA GLY A 327 -13.26 -14.19 -3.07
C GLY A 327 -12.44 -15.48 -3.10
N LYS A 328 -12.11 -15.99 -4.30
CA LYS A 328 -11.36 -17.24 -4.49
C LYS A 328 -9.91 -17.13 -4.07
N PHE A 329 -9.25 -16.02 -4.43
CA PHE A 329 -7.81 -15.84 -4.20
C PHE A 329 -7.48 -14.94 -3.00
N GLY A 330 -8.42 -14.13 -2.52
CA GLY A 330 -8.19 -13.20 -1.41
C GLY A 330 -7.61 -11.85 -1.84
N LYS A 331 -7.65 -10.86 -0.93
CA LYS A 331 -7.17 -9.49 -1.20
C LYS A 331 -5.66 -9.48 -1.39
N GLY A 332 -5.18 -8.81 -2.44
CA GLY A 332 -3.75 -8.64 -2.74
C GLY A 332 -3.13 -9.76 -3.59
N MET A 333 -3.88 -10.83 -3.88
CA MET A 333 -3.41 -11.97 -4.68
C MET A 333 -3.66 -11.82 -6.18
N VAL A 334 -4.68 -11.04 -6.52
CA VAL A 334 -5.03 -10.65 -7.88
C VAL A 334 -5.27 -9.15 -7.89
N GLU A 335 -4.61 -8.44 -8.79
CA GLU A 335 -4.92 -7.04 -9.09
C GLU A 335 -5.72 -7.01 -10.38
N ILE A 336 -6.96 -6.52 -10.29
CA ILE A 336 -7.88 -6.46 -11.42
C ILE A 336 -7.98 -5.02 -11.90
N VAL A 337 -7.42 -4.75 -13.09
CA VAL A 337 -7.50 -3.45 -13.73
C VAL A 337 -8.68 -3.46 -14.70
N GLN A 338 -9.66 -2.60 -14.41
CA GLN A 338 -10.75 -2.29 -15.33
C GLN A 338 -10.34 -1.03 -16.11
N GLU A 339 -9.83 -1.19 -17.33
CA GLU A 339 -9.29 -0.04 -18.06
C GLU A 339 -10.37 0.92 -18.59
N PRO A 340 -10.17 2.25 -18.42
CA PRO A 340 -10.86 3.25 -19.21
C PRO A 340 -10.13 3.49 -20.54
N ARG A 341 -10.78 3.10 -21.66
CA ARG A 341 -10.52 3.47 -23.08
C ARG A 341 -9.06 3.42 -23.59
N ALA A 342 -8.76 2.46 -24.49
CA ALA A 342 -7.65 2.56 -25.44
C ALA A 342 -8.01 1.96 -26.82
N GLY A 343 -8.27 2.81 -27.82
CA GLY A 343 -8.16 2.48 -29.25
C GLY A 343 -9.22 1.55 -29.86
N ALA A 344 -9.00 0.22 -29.83
CA ALA A 344 -9.59 -0.73 -30.80
C ALA A 344 -10.75 -1.60 -30.26
N GLY A 345 -11.30 -1.26 -29.09
CA GLY A 345 -12.30 -2.06 -28.39
C GLY A 345 -11.89 -2.30 -26.94
N PHE A 346 -12.87 -2.58 -26.08
CA PHE A 346 -12.65 -2.83 -24.65
C PHE A 346 -12.28 -4.30 -24.47
N ILE A 347 -11.28 -4.59 -23.63
CA ILE A 347 -11.20 -5.89 -22.99
C ILE A 347 -11.95 -5.81 -21.67
N ASP A 348 -12.66 -6.87 -21.29
CA ASP A 348 -13.45 -6.84 -20.07
C ASP A 348 -12.58 -6.75 -18.81
N ILE A 349 -11.51 -7.57 -18.71
CA ILE A 349 -10.70 -7.65 -17.50
C ILE A 349 -9.22 -7.91 -17.83
N TYR A 350 -8.33 -7.08 -17.27
CA TYR A 350 -6.90 -7.37 -17.19
C TYR A 350 -6.54 -7.73 -15.75
N VAL A 351 -5.85 -8.86 -15.56
CA VAL A 351 -5.52 -9.37 -14.22
C VAL A 351 -4.01 -9.58 -14.09
N LEU A 352 -3.45 -8.99 -13.04
CA LEU A 352 -2.08 -9.26 -12.59
C LEU A 352 -2.15 -10.23 -11.41
N LEU A 353 -1.59 -11.42 -11.58
CA LEU A 353 -1.57 -12.45 -10.56
C LEU A 353 -0.31 -12.33 -9.70
N SER A 354 -0.44 -12.68 -8.42
CA SER A 354 0.71 -12.96 -7.57
C SER A 354 1.62 -14.01 -8.25
N GLY A 355 2.91 -13.69 -8.37
CA GLY A 355 3.86 -14.42 -9.22
C GLY A 355 4.18 -13.74 -10.55
N GLY A 356 3.54 -12.59 -10.86
CA GLY A 356 3.87 -11.74 -12.01
C GLY A 356 3.21 -12.15 -13.33
N LEU A 357 2.36 -13.19 -13.32
CA LEU A 357 1.62 -13.62 -14.49
C LEU A 357 0.53 -12.60 -14.84
N LYS A 358 0.59 -12.08 -16.07
CA LYS A 358 -0.37 -11.13 -16.62
C LYS A 358 -1.35 -11.86 -17.52
N VAL A 359 -2.64 -11.76 -17.23
CA VAL A 359 -3.67 -12.45 -18.01
C VAL A 359 -4.78 -11.51 -18.44
N VAL A 360 -5.40 -11.84 -19.57
CA VAL A 360 -6.44 -11.05 -20.21
C VAL A 360 -7.70 -11.90 -20.25
N ILE A 361 -8.84 -11.37 -19.82
CA ILE A 361 -10.12 -12.08 -19.89
C ILE A 361 -11.11 -11.25 -20.69
N GLU A 362 -11.76 -11.90 -21.65
CA GLU A 362 -12.90 -11.37 -22.39
C GLU A 362 -14.16 -12.19 -22.06
N LEU A 363 -15.25 -11.51 -21.79
CA LEU A 363 -16.57 -12.10 -21.55
C LEU A 363 -17.45 -11.88 -22.77
N LYS A 364 -18.17 -12.92 -23.20
CA LYS A 364 -19.11 -12.81 -24.32
C LYS A 364 -20.39 -13.58 -24.06
N MET A 365 -21.51 -13.00 -24.48
CA MET A 365 -22.79 -13.72 -24.54
C MET A 365 -22.90 -14.53 -25.82
N CYS A 366 -23.62 -15.66 -25.76
CA CYS A 366 -24.04 -16.42 -26.92
C CYS A 366 -25.47 -16.96 -26.77
N GLY A 367 -26.27 -16.90 -27.84
CA GLY A 367 -27.68 -17.28 -27.85
C GLY A 367 -28.62 -16.16 -27.37
N ASN A 368 -29.92 -16.36 -27.61
CA ASN A 368 -31.00 -15.42 -27.24
C ASN A 368 -30.75 -13.95 -27.63
N GLY A 369 -30.27 -13.72 -28.86
CA GLY A 369 -29.98 -12.38 -29.40
C GLY A 369 -28.50 -12.15 -29.73
N TYR A 370 -27.60 -12.98 -29.18
CA TYR A 370 -26.16 -12.91 -29.45
C TYR A 370 -25.72 -14.06 -30.37
N SER A 371 -24.96 -13.75 -31.43
CA SER A 371 -24.49 -14.75 -32.41
C SER A 371 -23.24 -15.48 -31.92
N SER A 372 -22.98 -16.68 -32.45
CA SER A 372 -21.73 -17.40 -32.20
C SER A 372 -20.51 -16.64 -32.75
N THR A 373 -20.67 -15.94 -33.88
CA THR A 373 -19.63 -15.07 -34.45
C THR A 373 -19.27 -13.91 -33.52
N TYR A 374 -20.28 -13.33 -32.85
CA TYR A 374 -20.05 -12.29 -31.83
C TYR A 374 -19.27 -12.85 -30.62
N ALA A 375 -19.60 -14.06 -30.16
CA ALA A 375 -18.84 -14.67 -29.08
C ALA A 375 -17.38 -14.98 -29.49
N LEU A 376 -17.17 -15.47 -30.72
CA LEU A 376 -15.83 -15.79 -31.23
C LEU A 376 -14.98 -14.54 -31.53
N SER A 377 -15.60 -13.37 -31.79
CA SER A 377 -14.81 -12.14 -32.00
C SER A 377 -14.04 -11.70 -30.75
N GLY A 378 -14.38 -12.22 -29.57
CA GLY A 378 -13.60 -12.03 -28.34
C GLY A 378 -12.17 -12.55 -28.46
N GLU A 379 -11.92 -13.57 -29.29
CA GLU A 379 -10.55 -14.08 -29.52
C GLU A 379 -9.66 -13.01 -30.16
N SER A 380 -10.16 -12.30 -31.18
CA SER A 380 -9.42 -11.21 -31.83
C SER A 380 -9.16 -10.04 -30.88
N GLN A 381 -10.10 -9.74 -29.97
CA GLN A 381 -9.95 -8.70 -28.95
C GLN A 381 -8.86 -9.08 -27.93
N ILE A 382 -8.84 -10.34 -27.49
CA ILE A 382 -7.79 -10.87 -26.61
C ILE A 382 -6.41 -10.75 -27.27
N ILE A 383 -6.25 -11.18 -28.53
CA ILE A 383 -4.96 -11.11 -29.24
C ILE A 383 -4.47 -9.67 -29.35
N HIS A 384 -5.34 -8.75 -29.77
CA HIS A 384 -4.98 -7.34 -29.88
C HIS A 384 -4.49 -6.77 -28.53
N TYR A 385 -5.15 -7.13 -27.44
CA TYR A 385 -4.77 -6.68 -26.10
C TYR A 385 -3.48 -7.33 -25.60
N GLN A 386 -3.30 -8.62 -25.85
CA GLN A 386 -2.09 -9.37 -25.55
C GLN A 386 -0.85 -8.75 -26.21
N ILE A 387 -0.95 -8.36 -27.48
CA ILE A 387 0.11 -7.65 -28.21
C ILE A 387 0.44 -6.31 -27.53
N ASN A 388 -0.58 -5.50 -27.23
CA ASN A 388 -0.37 -4.16 -26.67
C ASN A 388 0.18 -4.16 -25.24
N LYS A 389 -0.18 -5.14 -24.41
CA LYS A 389 0.25 -5.22 -22.99
C LYS A 389 1.41 -6.18 -22.75
N GLY A 390 1.96 -6.78 -23.81
CA GLY A 390 3.10 -7.69 -23.72
C GLY A 390 2.80 -8.98 -22.92
N THR A 391 1.58 -9.50 -23.01
CA THR A 391 1.20 -10.80 -22.43
C THR A 391 0.85 -11.81 -23.51
N LYS A 392 1.06 -13.10 -23.23
CA LYS A 392 0.80 -14.21 -24.16
C LYS A 392 -0.33 -15.12 -23.69
N LEU A 393 -0.99 -14.81 -22.58
CA LEU A 393 -2.01 -15.67 -21.99
C LEU A 393 -3.34 -14.93 -21.83
N GLY A 394 -4.40 -15.53 -22.36
CA GLY A 394 -5.73 -14.95 -22.38
C GLY A 394 -6.82 -15.99 -22.21
N TYR A 395 -7.99 -15.55 -21.80
CA TYR A 395 -9.13 -16.40 -21.50
C TYR A 395 -10.39 -15.80 -22.12
N LEU A 396 -11.09 -16.58 -22.93
CA LEU A 396 -12.43 -16.26 -23.40
C LEU A 396 -13.45 -16.99 -22.53
N VAL A 397 -14.32 -16.25 -21.86
CA VAL A 397 -15.40 -16.81 -21.05
C VAL A 397 -16.73 -16.53 -21.75
N VAL A 398 -17.38 -17.59 -22.24
CA VAL A 398 -18.63 -17.49 -23.00
C VAL A 398 -19.81 -17.92 -22.16
N LEU A 399 -20.78 -17.03 -21.99
CA LEU A 399 -22.07 -17.32 -21.37
C LEU A 399 -23.05 -17.79 -22.45
N ASP A 400 -23.17 -19.10 -22.63
CA ASP A 400 -23.90 -19.71 -23.74
C ASP A 400 -25.32 -20.15 -23.33
N SER A 401 -26.32 -19.60 -23.99
CA SER A 401 -27.74 -19.92 -23.79
C SER A 401 -28.38 -20.66 -24.95
N ARG A 402 -27.60 -21.07 -25.97
CA ARG A 402 -28.13 -21.79 -27.14
C ARG A 402 -28.70 -23.14 -26.71
N SER A 403 -29.92 -23.45 -27.14
CA SER A 403 -30.59 -24.70 -26.76
C SER A 403 -29.96 -25.96 -27.38
N ARG A 404 -29.56 -25.91 -28.66
CA ARG A 404 -29.08 -27.09 -29.43
C ARG A 404 -27.57 -27.24 -29.48
N ASP A 405 -26.84 -26.12 -29.41
CA ASP A 405 -25.40 -26.05 -29.67
C ASP A 405 -24.61 -25.46 -28.51
N ASN A 406 -25.16 -25.57 -27.29
CA ASN A 406 -24.50 -25.10 -26.07
C ASN A 406 -23.06 -25.62 -25.97
N GLY A 407 -22.10 -24.70 -25.82
CA GLY A 407 -20.67 -25.01 -25.69
C GLY A 407 -20.01 -25.53 -26.97
N LYS A 408 -20.76 -25.81 -28.05
CA LYS A 408 -20.19 -26.30 -29.30
C LYS A 408 -19.49 -25.19 -30.07
N HIS A 409 -18.46 -25.58 -30.81
CA HIS A 409 -17.64 -24.74 -31.69
C HIS A 409 -16.68 -23.75 -31.00
N PHE A 410 -16.63 -23.75 -29.66
CA PHE A 410 -15.60 -23.03 -28.91
C PHE A 410 -14.39 -23.94 -28.69
N LYS A 411 -13.23 -23.56 -29.23
CA LYS A 411 -12.00 -24.32 -29.01
C LYS A 411 -11.52 -24.10 -27.58
N LYS A 412 -11.33 -25.19 -26.83
CA LYS A 412 -10.87 -25.13 -25.43
C LYS A 412 -9.52 -24.44 -25.28
N LEU A 413 -8.63 -24.63 -26.25
CA LEU A 413 -7.31 -24.02 -26.32
C LEU A 413 -7.02 -23.65 -27.78
N GLN A 414 -6.46 -22.47 -27.98
CA GLN A 414 -5.96 -22.00 -29.26
C GLN A 414 -4.64 -21.27 -29.09
N THR A 415 -3.75 -21.44 -30.08
CA THR A 415 -2.51 -20.68 -30.18
C THR A 415 -2.46 -19.97 -31.52
N VAL A 416 -2.27 -18.65 -31.51
CA VAL A 416 -2.13 -17.81 -32.70
C VAL A 416 -0.87 -16.98 -32.53
N ASP A 417 0.11 -17.13 -33.43
CA ASP A 417 1.37 -16.36 -33.42
C ASP A 417 2.10 -16.33 -32.06
N GLY A 418 2.04 -17.45 -31.31
CA GLY A 418 2.65 -17.57 -29.99
C GLY A 418 1.84 -16.96 -28.83
N HIS A 419 0.63 -16.50 -29.09
CA HIS A 419 -0.37 -16.10 -28.10
C HIS A 419 -1.34 -17.25 -27.82
N THR A 420 -1.57 -17.52 -26.54
CA THR A 420 -2.40 -18.63 -26.05
C THR A 420 -3.72 -18.10 -25.51
N ILE A 421 -4.82 -18.72 -25.95
CA ILE A 421 -6.18 -18.43 -25.49
C ILE A 421 -6.85 -19.71 -25.01
N TYR A 422 -7.33 -19.71 -23.78
CA TYR A 422 -8.20 -20.75 -23.24
C TYR A 422 -9.65 -20.31 -23.28
N THR A 423 -10.56 -21.21 -23.63
CA THR A 423 -12.00 -20.90 -23.63
C THR A 423 -12.74 -21.70 -22.58
N VAL A 424 -13.62 -21.02 -21.84
CA VAL A 424 -14.55 -21.61 -20.87
C VAL A 424 -15.97 -21.22 -21.28
N ALA A 425 -16.86 -22.19 -21.46
CA ALA A 425 -18.27 -21.94 -21.74
C ALA A 425 -19.12 -22.28 -20.50
N ALA A 426 -19.96 -21.35 -20.07
CA ALA A 426 -20.95 -21.52 -19.01
C ALA A 426 -22.33 -21.81 -19.63
N ASP A 427 -23.07 -22.77 -19.07
CA ASP A 427 -24.42 -23.12 -19.53
C ASP A 427 -25.45 -22.20 -18.86
N MET A 428 -26.00 -21.30 -19.67
CA MET A 428 -26.93 -20.27 -19.22
C MET A 428 -28.37 -20.54 -19.66
N ARG A 429 -28.71 -21.74 -20.12
CA ARG A 429 -30.07 -22.05 -20.55
C ARG A 429 -31.06 -21.81 -19.39
N PRO A 430 -32.15 -21.04 -19.61
CA PRO A 430 -33.11 -20.71 -18.55
C PRO A 430 -33.98 -21.91 -18.15
N LEU A 431 -34.06 -22.91 -19.02
CA LEU A 431 -34.80 -24.15 -18.80
C LEU A 431 -33.80 -25.31 -18.78
N VAL A 432 -33.85 -26.11 -17.73
CA VAL A 432 -33.14 -27.39 -17.67
C VAL A 432 -34.03 -28.41 -18.34
N ASP A 433 -33.58 -28.99 -19.45
CA ASP A 433 -34.19 -30.22 -19.94
C ASP A 433 -34.00 -31.27 -18.84
N LYS A 434 -35.11 -31.75 -18.26
CA LYS A 434 -35.08 -32.93 -17.39
C LYS A 434 -34.66 -34.11 -18.28
N GLY A 435 -33.37 -34.38 -18.33
CA GLY A 435 -32.82 -35.65 -18.79
C GLY A 435 -33.26 -36.78 -17.86
#